data_AF-A0A7K2EGI2-F1
#
_entry.id   AF-A0A7K2EGI2-F1
#
_cell.length_a   1.000
_cell.length_b   1.000
_cell.length_c   1.000
_cell.angle_alpha   90.00
_cell.angle_beta   90.00
_cell.angle_gamma   90.00
#
_symmetry.space_group_name_H-M   'P 1'
#
loop_
_entity.id
_entity.type
_entity.pdbx_description
1 polymer ?
#
loop_
_entity_poly.entity_id
_entity_poly.type
_entity_poly.pdbx_seq_one_letter_code
_entity_poly.pdbx_strand_id
1 'polypeptide(L)'
;MQHISFFDEVNKMFDRAAVHTDHAPGLLAQIRSCNSVYHVSFPLVRDSGEIDVINAYRAEHSHHMQPTKGGIRYAPTVNADEVMALASLMSYKCAIVDVPYGGAKGGICIDRRQYSQPELERITRRYTFELAKKNFIGPGVDVPAPDYGTSATEMSWIFDTYQTLTDNPLDALAAVTGKPVGMGGVRGRVEATGRGVFFGIREACSIEEDMRALGLERGVEGKRVVVQGLGNVGYHAAHFLEKAGAIIVGIGEYDGALYNPDGLSLEDIVSHRKET
;
A
#
# COMPACT_ATOMS: atom_id res chain seq x y z
N MET A 1 11.78 -22.01 16.26
CA MET A 1 10.92 -20.82 16.44
C MET A 1 9.57 -21.14 15.81
N GLN A 2 8.45 -20.95 16.51
CA GLN A 2 7.13 -21.07 15.87
C GLN A 2 7.00 -19.96 14.83
N HIS A 3 6.63 -20.32 13.60
CA HIS A 3 6.34 -19.36 12.54
C HIS A 3 5.05 -18.62 12.91
N ILE A 4 5.16 -17.34 13.30
CA ILE A 4 4.02 -16.49 13.60
C ILE A 4 3.51 -15.95 12.25
N SER A 5 2.19 -15.98 12.03
CA SER A 5 1.61 -15.42 10.80
C SER A 5 1.69 -13.88 10.82
N PHE A 6 1.57 -13.23 9.67
CA PHE A 6 1.62 -11.77 9.63
C PHE A 6 0.41 -11.16 10.35
N PHE A 7 -0.77 -11.76 10.23
CA PHE A 7 -1.94 -11.29 10.95
C PHE A 7 -1.79 -11.43 12.47
N ASP A 8 -1.19 -12.52 12.93
CA ASP A 8 -0.88 -12.72 14.35
C ASP A 8 0.12 -11.70 14.88
N GLU A 9 1.13 -11.30 14.09
CA GLU A 9 2.06 -10.24 14.46
C GLU A 9 1.36 -8.88 14.65
N VAL A 10 0.48 -8.51 13.72
CA VAL A 10 -0.31 -7.27 13.85
C VAL A 10 -1.22 -7.34 15.07
N ASN A 11 -1.86 -8.49 15.31
CA ASN A 11 -2.71 -8.68 16.49
C ASN A 11 -1.92 -8.60 17.81
N LYS A 12 -0.66 -9.06 17.84
CA LYS A 12 0.21 -8.86 19.01
C LYS A 12 0.52 -7.37 19.25
N MET A 13 0.70 -6.59 18.19
CA MET A 13 0.87 -5.13 18.34
C MET A 13 -0.41 -4.46 18.86
N PHE A 14 -1.57 -4.87 18.35
CA PHE A 14 -2.86 -4.42 18.86
C PHE A 14 -3.05 -4.77 20.34
N ASP A 15 -2.81 -6.03 20.73
CA ASP A 15 -2.94 -6.50 22.11
C ASP A 15 -2.01 -5.73 23.06
N ARG A 16 -0.78 -5.39 22.61
CA ARG A 16 0.14 -4.54 23.38
C ARG A 16 -0.36 -3.11 23.57
N ALA A 17 -1.12 -2.55 22.63
CA ALA A 17 -1.70 -1.23 22.79
C ALA A 17 -2.99 -1.26 23.62
N ALA A 18 -3.79 -2.32 23.46
CA ALA A 18 -5.09 -2.48 24.09
C ALA A 18 -5.03 -2.47 25.63
N VAL A 19 -3.94 -2.94 26.24
CA VAL A 19 -3.73 -2.90 27.70
C VAL A 19 -3.68 -1.48 28.27
N HIS A 20 -3.49 -0.46 27.43
CA HIS A 20 -3.47 0.94 27.82
C HIS A 20 -4.85 1.62 27.65
N THR A 21 -5.90 0.83 27.43
CA THR A 21 -7.28 1.32 27.23
C THR A 21 -8.24 0.66 28.20
N ASP A 22 -9.33 1.34 28.54
CA ASP A 22 -10.37 0.82 29.46
C ASP A 22 -11.54 0.15 28.72
N HIS A 23 -11.30 -0.31 27.48
CA HIS A 23 -12.34 -0.92 26.65
C HIS A 23 -12.65 -2.36 27.07
N ALA A 24 -13.92 -2.75 26.98
CA ALA A 24 -14.34 -4.10 27.30
C ALA A 24 -13.65 -5.13 26.39
N PRO A 25 -13.25 -6.31 26.91
CA PRO A 25 -12.55 -7.33 26.14
C PRO A 25 -13.29 -7.76 24.87
N GLY A 26 -14.63 -7.82 24.90
CA GLY A 26 -15.45 -8.16 23.74
C GLY A 26 -15.36 -7.12 22.62
N LEU A 27 -15.27 -5.83 22.95
CA LEU A 27 -15.09 -4.76 21.97
C LEU A 27 -13.70 -4.85 21.32
N LEU A 28 -12.66 -5.05 22.13
CA LEU A 28 -11.29 -5.25 21.64
C LEU A 28 -11.18 -6.50 20.74
N ALA A 29 -11.89 -7.58 21.10
CA ALA A 29 -12.00 -8.80 20.28
C ALA A 29 -12.73 -8.57 18.96
N GLN A 30 -13.68 -7.63 18.91
CA GLN A 30 -14.31 -7.24 17.65
C GLN A 30 -13.40 -6.35 16.81
N ILE A 31 -12.71 -5.38 17.42
CA ILE A 31 -11.83 -4.46 16.69
C ILE A 31 -10.67 -5.20 16.02
N ARG A 32 -10.09 -6.22 16.67
CA ARG A 32 -8.99 -7.03 16.10
C ARG A 32 -9.42 -7.94 14.95
N SER A 33 -10.72 -8.24 14.84
CA SER A 33 -11.22 -9.26 13.92
C SER A 33 -11.46 -8.64 12.55
N CYS A 34 -11.02 -9.33 11.49
CA CYS A 34 -11.34 -8.92 10.13
C CYS A 34 -12.79 -9.30 9.80
N ASN A 35 -13.64 -8.33 9.48
CA ASN A 35 -15.08 -8.57 9.25
C ASN A 35 -15.36 -9.47 8.05
N SER A 36 -14.67 -9.25 6.93
CA SER A 36 -14.95 -9.94 5.67
C SER A 36 -13.67 -10.26 4.91
N VAL A 37 -13.58 -11.47 4.35
CA VAL A 37 -12.52 -11.87 3.42
C VAL A 37 -13.15 -12.56 2.22
N TYR A 38 -12.92 -12.01 1.05
CA TYR A 38 -13.34 -12.58 -0.22
C TYR A 38 -12.15 -13.15 -0.96
N HIS A 39 -12.16 -14.47 -1.17
CA HIS A 39 -11.25 -15.16 -2.10
C HIS A 39 -11.98 -15.40 -3.41
N VAL A 40 -11.29 -15.14 -4.52
CA VAL A 40 -11.80 -15.38 -5.85
C VAL A 40 -10.76 -16.05 -6.73
N SER A 41 -11.20 -17.01 -7.52
CA SER A 41 -10.42 -17.63 -8.59
C SER A 41 -11.13 -17.40 -9.92
N PHE A 42 -10.41 -16.89 -10.92
CA PHE A 42 -10.97 -16.65 -12.25
C PHE A 42 -9.99 -17.03 -13.36
N PRO A 43 -10.50 -17.52 -14.51
CA PRO A 43 -9.65 -17.87 -15.63
C PRO A 43 -9.18 -16.63 -16.40
N LEU A 44 -7.94 -16.69 -16.90
CA LEU A 44 -7.34 -15.78 -17.85
C LEU A 44 -6.94 -16.58 -19.09
N VAL A 45 -7.38 -16.13 -20.27
CA VAL A 45 -6.77 -16.58 -21.53
C VAL A 45 -5.51 -15.73 -21.75
N ARG A 46 -4.36 -16.40 -21.72
CA ARG A 46 -3.04 -15.82 -22.00
C ARG A 46 -2.96 -15.37 -23.45
N ASP A 47 -2.01 -14.50 -23.76
CA ASP A 47 -1.72 -14.12 -25.16
C ASP A 47 -1.25 -15.33 -26.00
N SER A 48 -0.70 -16.36 -25.35
CA SER A 48 -0.36 -17.65 -25.99
C SER A 48 -1.59 -18.51 -26.35
N GLY A 49 -2.78 -18.17 -25.84
CA GLY A 49 -3.99 -18.99 -25.95
C GLY A 49 -4.16 -20.01 -24.82
N GLU A 50 -3.15 -20.20 -23.96
CA GLU A 50 -3.27 -21.04 -22.76
C GLU A 50 -4.21 -20.42 -21.72
N ILE A 51 -4.78 -21.25 -20.85
CA ILE A 51 -5.68 -20.80 -19.78
C ILE A 51 -4.96 -20.91 -18.44
N ASP A 52 -4.80 -19.77 -17.78
CA ASP A 52 -4.29 -19.67 -16.41
C ASP A 52 -5.44 -19.40 -15.44
N VAL A 53 -5.38 -19.99 -14.25
CA VAL A 53 -6.31 -19.67 -13.15
C VAL A 53 -5.65 -18.69 -12.19
N ILE A 54 -6.19 -17.49 -12.11
CA ILE A 54 -5.69 -16.44 -11.23
C ILE A 54 -6.42 -16.49 -9.90
N ASN A 55 -5.65 -16.52 -8.80
CA ASN A 55 -6.18 -16.40 -7.44
C ASN A 55 -6.03 -14.96 -6.95
N ALA A 56 -7.05 -14.44 -6.28
CA ALA A 56 -7.05 -13.10 -5.72
C ALA A 56 -7.89 -13.01 -4.44
N TYR A 57 -7.65 -11.98 -3.65
CA TYR A 57 -8.27 -11.76 -2.36
C TYR A 57 -8.61 -10.29 -2.15
N ARG A 58 -9.71 -10.00 -1.45
CA ARG A 58 -10.02 -8.70 -0.84
C ARG A 58 -10.48 -8.93 0.60
N ALA A 59 -9.82 -8.30 1.57
CA ALA A 59 -10.27 -8.28 2.95
C ALA A 59 -10.74 -6.89 3.34
N GLU A 60 -11.84 -6.82 4.09
CA GLU A 60 -12.38 -5.62 4.73
C GLU A 60 -12.32 -5.86 6.23
N HIS A 61 -11.39 -5.16 6.89
CA HIS A 61 -11.14 -5.36 8.30
C HIS A 61 -12.26 -4.80 9.16
N SER A 62 -12.62 -3.54 8.95
CA SER A 62 -13.60 -2.84 9.79
C SER A 62 -14.51 -1.95 8.97
N HIS A 63 -15.78 -1.92 9.36
CA HIS A 63 -16.83 -1.07 8.79
C HIS A 63 -17.29 0.03 9.75
N HIS A 64 -16.55 0.29 10.83
CA HIS A 64 -16.89 1.36 11.78
C HIS A 64 -16.96 2.74 11.11
N MET A 65 -16.24 2.90 10.00
CA MET A 65 -16.34 3.99 9.04
C MET A 65 -16.45 3.41 7.63
N GLN A 66 -17.27 4.03 6.79
CA GLN A 66 -17.40 3.68 5.37
C GLN A 66 -17.09 4.89 4.48
N PRO A 67 -16.52 4.67 3.29
CA PRO A 67 -16.13 3.37 2.71
C PRO A 67 -14.90 2.75 3.41
N THR A 68 -14.67 1.45 3.18
CA THR A 68 -13.39 0.84 3.50
C THR A 68 -12.33 1.27 2.48
N LYS A 69 -11.05 1.20 2.86
CA LYS A 69 -9.95 1.76 2.07
C LYS A 69 -8.72 0.87 2.13
N GLY A 70 -8.16 0.57 0.96
CA GLY A 70 -6.83 -0.03 0.90
C GLY A 70 -6.37 -0.50 -0.47
N GLY A 71 -5.05 -0.66 -0.59
CA GLY A 71 -4.39 -0.92 -1.87
C GLY A 71 -4.65 -2.31 -2.45
N ILE A 72 -4.33 -2.50 -3.73
CA ILE A 72 -4.30 -3.81 -4.41
C ILE A 72 -2.86 -4.15 -4.77
N ARG A 73 -2.38 -5.29 -4.26
CA ARG A 73 -1.01 -5.77 -4.47
C ARG A 73 -0.95 -6.85 -5.56
N TYR A 74 0.03 -6.77 -6.45
CA TYR A 74 0.41 -7.90 -7.31
C TYR A 74 1.68 -8.53 -6.76
N ALA A 75 1.54 -9.71 -6.17
CA ALA A 75 2.70 -10.51 -5.74
C ALA A 75 2.32 -11.99 -5.69
N PRO A 76 3.25 -12.91 -6.05
CA PRO A 76 2.98 -14.35 -6.02
C PRO A 76 2.76 -14.89 -4.60
N THR A 77 3.24 -14.18 -3.57
CA THR A 77 3.16 -14.57 -2.15
C THR A 77 1.84 -14.17 -1.48
N VAL A 78 0.97 -13.43 -2.18
CA VAL A 78 -0.32 -12.99 -1.62
C VAL A 78 -1.13 -14.19 -1.13
N ASN A 79 -1.65 -14.08 0.08
CA ASN A 79 -2.53 -15.08 0.70
C ASN A 79 -3.50 -14.38 1.67
N ALA A 80 -4.50 -15.11 2.17
CA ALA A 80 -5.53 -14.55 3.04
C ALA A 80 -4.97 -13.91 4.33
N ASP A 81 -3.95 -14.53 4.95
CA ASP A 81 -3.31 -14.04 6.18
C ASP A 81 -2.63 -12.67 5.95
N GLU A 82 -1.84 -12.54 4.89
CA GLU A 82 -1.19 -11.27 4.52
C GLU A 82 -2.23 -10.17 4.28
N VAL A 83 -3.31 -10.50 3.56
CA VAL A 83 -4.33 -9.51 3.17
C VAL A 83 -5.14 -9.06 4.39
N MET A 84 -5.45 -9.94 5.34
CA MET A 84 -6.07 -9.58 6.62
C MET A 84 -5.16 -8.68 7.48
N ALA A 85 -3.87 -9.02 7.58
CA ALA A 85 -2.87 -8.22 8.29
C ALA A 85 -2.76 -6.80 7.74
N LEU A 86 -2.69 -6.67 6.42
CA LEU A 86 -2.60 -5.36 5.77
C LEU A 86 -3.91 -4.58 5.84
N ALA A 87 -5.07 -5.26 5.82
CA ALA A 87 -6.37 -4.62 6.00
C ALA A 87 -6.57 -4.07 7.42
N SER A 88 -6.10 -4.78 8.45
CA SER A 88 -6.15 -4.29 9.83
C SER A 88 -5.24 -3.08 10.03
N LEU A 89 -4.00 -3.15 9.50
CA LEU A 89 -3.09 -2.00 9.45
C LEU A 89 -3.69 -0.78 8.74
N MET A 90 -4.52 -0.98 7.70
CA MET A 90 -5.22 0.13 7.06
C MET A 90 -6.23 0.81 7.99
N SER A 91 -6.97 0.05 8.81
CA SER A 91 -7.94 0.61 9.75
C SER A 91 -7.23 1.46 10.80
N TYR A 92 -6.18 0.89 11.42
CA TYR A 92 -5.42 1.59 12.46
C TYR A 92 -4.70 2.81 11.91
N LYS A 93 -4.10 2.70 10.72
CA LYS A 93 -3.46 3.82 10.04
C LYS A 93 -4.45 4.95 9.77
N CYS A 94 -5.64 4.64 9.26
CA CYS A 94 -6.67 5.64 9.01
C CYS A 94 -7.10 6.34 10.29
N ALA A 95 -7.29 5.59 11.38
CA ALA A 95 -7.60 6.16 12.70
C ALA A 95 -6.48 7.07 13.24
N ILE A 96 -5.19 6.69 13.08
CA ILE A 96 -4.04 7.48 13.57
C ILE A 96 -3.95 8.86 12.90
N VAL A 97 -4.37 8.98 11.63
CA VAL A 97 -4.27 10.22 10.85
C VAL A 97 -5.64 10.88 10.58
N ASP A 98 -6.66 10.53 11.36
CA ASP A 98 -8.03 11.07 11.25
C ASP A 98 -8.64 11.00 9.84
N VAL A 99 -8.33 9.93 9.09
CA VAL A 99 -8.91 9.66 7.78
C VAL A 99 -10.15 8.78 7.97
N PRO A 100 -11.36 9.20 7.54
CA PRO A 100 -12.62 8.56 7.90
C PRO A 100 -12.92 7.31 7.07
N TYR A 101 -12.05 6.31 7.12
CA TYR A 101 -12.21 5.04 6.41
C TYR A 101 -11.99 3.84 7.33
N GLY A 102 -12.79 2.79 7.11
CA GLY A 102 -12.45 1.44 7.52
C GLY A 102 -11.26 0.91 6.71
N GLY A 103 -10.50 -0.03 7.26
CA GLY A 103 -9.38 -0.63 6.54
C GLY A 103 -9.79 -1.79 5.64
N ALA A 104 -9.22 -1.83 4.44
CA ALA A 104 -9.32 -2.95 3.52
C ALA A 104 -7.96 -3.26 2.89
N LYS A 105 -7.84 -4.38 2.18
CA LYS A 105 -6.67 -4.69 1.35
C LYS A 105 -7.06 -5.69 0.28
N GLY A 106 -6.51 -5.54 -0.93
CA GLY A 106 -6.60 -6.56 -1.97
C GLY A 106 -5.23 -7.09 -2.38
N GLY A 107 -5.23 -8.28 -2.95
CA GLY A 107 -4.05 -8.86 -3.57
C GLY A 107 -4.41 -9.83 -4.69
N ILE A 108 -3.62 -9.84 -5.75
CA ILE A 108 -3.69 -10.79 -6.87
C ILE A 108 -2.39 -11.59 -6.88
N CYS A 109 -2.50 -12.92 -6.86
CA CYS A 109 -1.38 -13.86 -6.73
C CYS A 109 -0.62 -14.04 -8.04
N ILE A 110 0.03 -12.96 -8.53
CA ILE A 110 0.80 -12.96 -9.77
C ILE A 110 2.14 -12.24 -9.58
N ASP A 111 3.15 -12.68 -10.33
CA ASP A 111 4.34 -11.85 -10.61
C ASP A 111 4.10 -11.09 -11.90
N ARG A 112 3.96 -9.76 -11.82
CA ARG A 112 3.63 -8.91 -12.96
C ARG A 112 4.62 -9.03 -14.13
N ARG A 113 5.87 -9.45 -13.87
CA ARG A 113 6.91 -9.59 -14.90
C ARG A 113 6.65 -10.77 -15.85
N GLN A 114 5.78 -11.70 -15.44
CA GLN A 114 5.41 -12.88 -16.22
C GLN A 114 4.19 -12.65 -17.12
N TYR A 115 3.65 -11.43 -17.14
CA TYR A 115 2.44 -11.11 -17.89
C TYR A 115 2.67 -9.89 -18.79
N SER A 116 2.09 -9.92 -19.98
CA SER A 116 2.07 -8.77 -20.88
C SER A 116 1.15 -7.66 -20.33
N GLN A 117 1.30 -6.43 -20.84
CA GLN A 117 0.41 -5.33 -20.45
C GLN A 117 -1.08 -5.63 -20.78
N PRO A 118 -1.43 -6.18 -21.95
CA PRO A 118 -2.81 -6.62 -22.22
C PRO A 118 -3.31 -7.73 -21.28
N GLU A 119 -2.46 -8.68 -20.88
CA GLU A 119 -2.81 -9.70 -19.90
C GLU A 119 -3.10 -9.06 -18.52
N LEU A 120 -2.23 -8.16 -18.05
CA LEU A 120 -2.42 -7.43 -16.80
C LEU A 120 -3.73 -6.61 -16.82
N GLU A 121 -4.07 -5.99 -17.94
CA GLU A 121 -5.35 -5.31 -18.10
C GLU A 121 -6.52 -6.27 -17.91
N ARG A 122 -6.55 -7.39 -18.65
CA ARG A 122 -7.63 -8.40 -18.55
C ARG A 122 -7.76 -8.94 -17.13
N ILE A 123 -6.65 -9.22 -16.45
CA ILE A 123 -6.64 -9.65 -15.05
C ILE A 123 -7.27 -8.58 -14.15
N THR A 124 -6.81 -7.34 -14.26
CA THR A 124 -7.27 -6.22 -13.41
C THR A 124 -8.77 -5.96 -13.59
N ARG A 125 -9.23 -5.94 -14.84
CA ARG A 125 -10.65 -5.73 -15.18
C ARG A 125 -11.51 -6.88 -14.69
N ARG A 126 -11.08 -8.14 -14.90
CA ARG A 126 -11.81 -9.31 -14.41
C ARG A 126 -11.90 -9.31 -12.89
N TYR A 127 -10.81 -9.02 -12.19
CA TYR A 127 -10.81 -8.89 -10.74
C TYR A 127 -11.79 -7.79 -10.27
N THR A 128 -11.78 -6.62 -10.91
CA THR A 128 -12.72 -5.52 -10.62
C THR A 128 -14.18 -5.95 -10.77
N PHE A 129 -14.49 -6.69 -11.83
CA PHE A 129 -15.83 -7.23 -12.06
C PHE A 129 -16.27 -8.20 -10.95
N GLU A 130 -15.38 -9.09 -10.51
CA GLU A 130 -15.66 -10.00 -9.40
C GLU A 130 -15.89 -9.26 -8.07
N LEU A 131 -15.10 -8.21 -7.80
CA LEU A 131 -15.32 -7.35 -6.62
C LEU A 131 -16.66 -6.63 -6.68
N ALA A 132 -17.00 -6.04 -7.84
CA ALA A 132 -18.24 -5.28 -8.00
C ALA A 132 -19.47 -6.18 -7.78
N LYS A 133 -19.45 -7.40 -8.34
CA LYS A 133 -20.52 -8.39 -8.14
C LYS A 133 -20.73 -8.82 -6.69
N LYS A 134 -19.70 -8.71 -5.86
CA LYS A 134 -19.74 -9.10 -4.44
C LYS A 134 -19.76 -7.91 -3.49
N ASN A 135 -19.90 -6.69 -4.02
CA ASN A 135 -19.92 -5.46 -3.24
C ASN A 135 -18.63 -5.20 -2.45
N PHE A 136 -17.47 -5.56 -3.03
CA PHE A 136 -16.13 -5.29 -2.49
C PHE A 136 -15.40 -4.14 -3.24
N ILE A 137 -16.18 -3.31 -3.93
CA ILE A 137 -15.73 -2.06 -4.54
C ILE A 137 -16.92 -1.14 -4.75
N GLY A 138 -16.76 0.13 -4.41
CA GLY A 138 -17.72 1.17 -4.69
C GLY A 138 -17.45 2.44 -3.88
N PRO A 139 -17.88 3.62 -4.34
CA PRO A 139 -17.57 4.90 -3.72
C PRO A 139 -17.94 5.01 -2.23
N GLY A 140 -19.07 4.41 -1.85
CA GLY A 140 -19.56 4.37 -0.47
C GLY A 140 -19.36 3.03 0.23
N VAL A 141 -18.65 2.08 -0.40
CA VAL A 141 -18.51 0.70 0.11
C VAL A 141 -17.05 0.38 0.40
N ASP A 142 -16.22 0.26 -0.65
CA ASP A 142 -14.80 -0.01 -0.57
C ASP A 142 -14.09 0.71 -1.73
N VAL A 143 -13.07 1.51 -1.41
CA VAL A 143 -12.31 2.29 -2.38
C VAL A 143 -10.86 1.78 -2.45
N PRO A 144 -10.48 1.04 -3.51
CA PRO A 144 -9.10 0.58 -3.69
C PRO A 144 -8.07 1.69 -3.98
N ALA A 145 -6.79 1.30 -3.99
CA ALA A 145 -5.66 2.17 -4.33
C ALA A 145 -4.48 1.36 -4.90
N PRO A 146 -3.41 2.01 -5.39
CA PRO A 146 -2.17 1.33 -5.71
C PRO A 146 -1.49 0.73 -4.47
N ASP A 147 -0.75 -0.35 -4.69
CA ASP A 147 0.17 -0.98 -3.74
C ASP A 147 1.36 -1.58 -4.51
N TYR A 148 2.12 -2.50 -3.89
CA TYR A 148 3.22 -3.17 -4.55
C TYR A 148 2.76 -3.88 -5.83
N GLY A 149 3.44 -3.64 -6.94
CA GLY A 149 3.11 -4.23 -8.23
C GLY A 149 1.93 -3.58 -8.97
N THR A 150 1.31 -2.52 -8.43
CA THR A 150 0.25 -1.74 -9.11
C THR A 150 0.53 -0.25 -9.08
N SER A 151 -0.14 0.50 -9.96
CA SER A 151 0.14 1.90 -10.26
C SER A 151 -1.12 2.64 -10.71
N ALA A 152 -0.97 3.88 -11.17
CA ALA A 152 -2.08 4.62 -11.75
C ALA A 152 -2.72 3.92 -12.96
N THR A 153 -1.95 3.12 -13.71
CA THR A 153 -2.46 2.36 -14.85
C THR A 153 -3.50 1.34 -14.43
N GLU A 154 -3.21 0.52 -13.42
CA GLU A 154 -4.17 -0.45 -12.90
C GLU A 154 -5.40 0.27 -12.30
N MET A 155 -5.21 1.41 -11.65
CA MET A 155 -6.33 2.20 -11.12
C MET A 155 -7.23 2.79 -12.22
N SER A 156 -6.67 3.13 -13.39
CA SER A 156 -7.49 3.56 -14.53
C SER A 156 -8.35 2.42 -15.07
N TRP A 157 -7.83 1.19 -15.14
CA TRP A 157 -8.63 0.03 -15.58
C TRP A 157 -9.72 -0.34 -14.58
N ILE A 158 -9.44 -0.23 -13.28
CA ILE A 158 -10.44 -0.44 -12.23
C ILE A 158 -11.56 0.59 -12.36
N PHE A 159 -11.22 1.87 -12.48
CA PHE A 159 -12.21 2.94 -12.64
C PHE A 159 -13.08 2.72 -13.88
N ASP A 160 -12.45 2.54 -15.04
CA ASP A 160 -13.12 2.36 -16.32
C ASP A 160 -14.06 1.14 -16.29
N THR A 161 -13.60 0.02 -15.72
CA THR A 161 -14.45 -1.17 -15.56
C THR A 161 -15.62 -0.91 -14.61
N TYR A 162 -15.36 -0.38 -13.42
CA TYR A 162 -16.42 -0.11 -12.44
C TYR A 162 -17.48 0.86 -12.98
N GLN A 163 -17.06 1.90 -13.70
CA GLN A 163 -17.96 2.87 -14.31
C GLN A 163 -18.97 2.23 -15.27
N THR A 164 -18.58 1.16 -15.98
CA THR A 164 -19.49 0.44 -16.88
C THR A 164 -20.45 -0.52 -16.16
N LEU A 165 -20.18 -0.86 -14.90
CA LEU A 165 -20.92 -1.85 -14.13
C LEU A 165 -21.90 -1.23 -13.11
N THR A 166 -21.64 0.00 -12.68
CA THR A 166 -22.42 0.66 -11.63
C THR A 166 -23.73 1.24 -12.16
N ASP A 167 -24.80 1.09 -11.37
CA ASP A 167 -26.09 1.75 -11.62
C ASP A 167 -26.08 3.24 -11.23
N ASN A 168 -25.06 3.69 -10.47
CA ASN A 168 -24.84 5.10 -10.12
C ASN A 168 -23.53 5.62 -10.74
N PRO A 169 -23.58 6.16 -11.98
CA PRO A 169 -22.39 6.63 -12.68
C PRO A 169 -21.84 7.95 -12.14
N LEU A 170 -22.63 8.74 -11.40
CA LEU A 170 -22.21 10.07 -10.91
C LEU A 170 -21.03 9.95 -9.95
N ASP A 171 -21.08 8.98 -9.05
CA ASP A 171 -20.04 8.79 -8.03
C ASP A 171 -18.95 7.79 -8.45
N ALA A 172 -19.06 7.18 -9.65
CA ALA A 172 -18.14 6.13 -10.12
C ALA A 172 -16.67 6.57 -10.10
N LEU A 173 -16.41 7.86 -10.32
CA LEU A 173 -15.07 8.46 -10.23
C LEU A 173 -14.41 8.26 -8.86
N ALA A 174 -15.19 8.15 -7.78
CA ALA A 174 -14.70 7.97 -6.42
C ALA A 174 -14.49 6.49 -6.03
N ALA A 175 -14.82 5.53 -6.91
CA ALA A 175 -14.71 4.10 -6.61
C ALA A 175 -13.26 3.61 -6.41
N VAL A 176 -12.27 4.34 -6.91
CA VAL A 176 -10.84 4.01 -6.75
C VAL A 176 -9.97 5.27 -6.70
N THR A 177 -8.92 5.24 -5.88
CA THR A 177 -7.95 6.34 -5.74
C THR A 177 -6.62 6.01 -6.38
N GLY A 178 -5.74 7.00 -6.55
CA GLY A 178 -4.44 6.79 -7.21
C GLY A 178 -4.51 6.71 -8.73
N LYS A 179 -5.63 7.13 -9.32
CA LYS A 179 -5.83 7.28 -10.77
C LYS A 179 -4.86 8.31 -11.38
N PRO A 180 -4.65 8.29 -12.70
CA PRO A 180 -3.97 9.36 -13.41
C PRO A 180 -4.68 10.71 -13.21
N VAL A 181 -3.93 11.81 -13.21
CA VAL A 181 -4.51 13.16 -13.00
C VAL A 181 -5.60 13.49 -14.03
N GLY A 182 -5.40 13.11 -15.30
CA GLY A 182 -6.39 13.29 -16.37
C GLY A 182 -7.69 12.47 -16.19
N MET A 183 -7.74 11.55 -15.23
CA MET A 183 -8.90 10.70 -14.91
C MET A 183 -9.40 10.94 -13.48
N GLY A 184 -9.32 12.18 -12.98
CA GLY A 184 -9.74 12.52 -11.61
C GLY A 184 -8.77 12.07 -10.52
N GLY A 185 -7.51 11.83 -10.88
CA GLY A 185 -6.41 11.65 -9.93
C GLY A 185 -5.99 12.97 -9.27
N VAL A 186 -5.59 12.89 -8.01
CA VAL A 186 -5.12 14.07 -7.25
C VAL A 186 -3.62 14.29 -7.50
N ARG A 187 -3.22 15.53 -7.80
CA ARG A 187 -1.81 15.93 -7.93
C ARG A 187 -1.09 15.67 -6.61
N GLY A 188 0.16 15.24 -6.65
CA GLY A 188 0.89 14.92 -5.44
C GLY A 188 0.73 13.47 -4.97
N ARG A 189 -0.18 12.69 -5.56
CA ARG A 189 -0.51 11.35 -5.03
C ARG A 189 0.62 10.35 -5.17
N VAL A 190 1.43 10.42 -6.22
CA VAL A 190 2.53 9.45 -6.44
C VAL A 190 3.59 9.64 -5.36
N GLU A 191 3.93 10.88 -5.05
CA GLU A 191 4.93 11.26 -4.06
C GLU A 191 4.40 11.34 -2.62
N ALA A 192 3.08 11.32 -2.42
CA ALA A 192 2.45 11.58 -1.12
C ALA A 192 3.00 10.70 0.01
N THR A 193 3.15 9.39 -0.24
CA THR A 193 3.61 8.46 0.79
C THR A 193 5.06 8.73 1.19
N GLY A 194 5.96 8.93 0.21
CA GLY A 194 7.36 9.27 0.50
C GLY A 194 7.51 10.63 1.17
N ARG A 195 6.69 11.62 0.77
CA ARG A 195 6.60 12.93 1.45
C ARG A 195 6.12 12.79 2.89
N GLY A 196 5.13 11.93 3.14
CA GLY A 196 4.63 11.64 4.49
C GLY A 196 5.68 10.98 5.37
N VAL A 197 6.47 10.04 4.83
CA VAL A 197 7.63 9.45 5.53
C VAL A 197 8.62 10.54 5.93
N PHE A 198 8.97 11.44 5.00
CA PHE A 198 9.82 12.59 5.31
C PHE A 198 9.25 13.45 6.44
N PHE A 199 7.96 13.80 6.41
CA PHE A 199 7.35 14.60 7.47
C PHE A 199 7.39 13.90 8.83
N GLY A 200 7.10 12.59 8.88
CA GLY A 200 7.19 11.81 10.10
C GLY A 200 8.61 11.78 10.68
N ILE A 201 9.62 11.54 9.84
CA ILE A 201 11.03 11.54 10.26
C ILE A 201 11.47 12.94 10.70
N ARG A 202 11.12 13.97 9.93
CA ARG A 202 11.44 15.37 10.26
C ARG A 202 10.87 15.75 11.62
N GLU A 203 9.63 15.37 11.91
CA GLU A 203 8.99 15.65 13.19
C GLU A 203 9.63 14.85 14.33
N ALA A 204 9.88 13.56 14.14
CA ALA A 204 10.57 12.74 15.14
C ALA A 204 11.97 13.29 15.47
N CYS A 205 12.72 13.75 14.46
CA CYS A 205 14.02 14.39 14.66
C CYS A 205 13.94 15.83 15.20
N SER A 206 12.74 16.42 15.31
CA SER A 206 12.53 17.76 15.86
C SER A 206 12.56 17.75 17.40
N ILE A 207 12.20 16.61 18.01
CA ILE A 207 12.07 16.39 19.45
C ILE A 207 13.45 16.27 20.11
N GLU A 208 13.81 17.26 20.91
CA GLU A 208 15.15 17.36 21.51
C GLU A 208 15.47 16.24 22.49
N GLU A 209 14.49 15.87 23.32
CA GLU A 209 14.65 14.85 24.35
C GLU A 209 14.95 13.48 23.74
N ASP A 210 14.21 13.10 22.70
CA ASP A 210 14.43 11.86 21.95
C ASP A 210 15.79 11.84 21.25
N MET A 211 16.16 12.94 20.58
CA MET A 211 17.45 13.03 19.89
C MET A 211 18.62 12.95 20.88
N ARG A 212 18.52 13.63 22.03
CA ARG A 212 19.54 13.58 23.08
C ARG A 212 19.71 12.17 23.65
N ALA A 213 18.61 11.44 23.88
CA ALA A 213 18.65 10.06 24.35
C ALA A 213 19.35 9.11 23.35
N LEU A 214 19.27 9.43 22.06
CA LEU A 214 19.93 8.68 20.98
C LEU A 214 21.36 9.17 20.67
N GLY A 215 21.85 10.22 21.35
CA GLY A 215 23.15 10.82 21.05
C GLY A 215 23.21 11.53 19.70
N LEU A 216 22.06 12.02 19.23
CA LEU A 216 21.88 12.66 17.94
C LEU A 216 21.56 14.15 18.09
N GLU A 217 21.94 14.95 17.11
CA GLU A 217 21.50 16.36 17.01
C GLU A 217 20.06 16.46 16.46
N ARG A 218 19.41 17.60 16.69
CA ARG A 218 18.07 17.89 16.16
C ARG A 218 18.09 18.14 14.65
N GLY A 219 16.94 17.94 14.01
CA GLY A 219 16.77 18.13 12.56
C GLY A 219 17.19 16.90 11.76
N VAL A 220 17.10 16.94 10.43
CA VAL A 220 17.49 15.80 9.55
C VAL A 220 18.80 16.04 8.80
N GLU A 221 19.29 17.28 8.81
CA GLU A 221 20.51 17.69 8.12
C GLU A 221 21.72 16.92 8.65
N GLY A 222 22.59 16.47 7.74
CA GLY A 222 23.79 15.69 8.05
C GLY A 222 23.53 14.25 8.52
N LYS A 223 22.28 13.84 8.76
CA LYS A 223 21.96 12.46 9.18
C LYS A 223 22.13 11.50 8.02
N ARG A 224 22.72 10.34 8.32
CA ARG A 224 22.97 9.27 7.36
C ARG A 224 21.77 8.35 7.28
N VAL A 225 21.26 8.12 6.07
CA VAL A 225 20.03 7.35 5.83
C VAL A 225 20.32 6.19 4.88
N VAL A 226 19.75 5.03 5.19
CA VAL A 226 19.71 3.86 4.31
C VAL A 226 18.27 3.60 3.92
N VAL A 227 18.02 3.39 2.63
CA VAL A 227 16.67 3.16 2.08
C VAL A 227 16.60 1.76 1.47
N GLN A 228 15.70 0.92 1.97
CA GLN A 228 15.42 -0.39 1.40
C GLN A 228 14.20 -0.31 0.47
N GLY A 229 14.43 -0.57 -0.82
CA GLY A 229 13.47 -0.53 -1.91
C GLY A 229 13.35 0.86 -2.52
N LEU A 230 13.77 1.03 -3.78
CA LEU A 230 13.72 2.31 -4.52
C LEU A 230 12.48 2.38 -5.44
N GLY A 231 11.36 1.82 -5.00
CA GLY A 231 10.05 2.02 -5.61
C GLY A 231 9.45 3.39 -5.25
N ASN A 232 8.16 3.60 -5.55
CA ASN A 232 7.47 4.88 -5.33
C ASN A 232 7.71 5.47 -3.92
N VAL A 233 7.60 4.66 -2.86
CA VAL A 233 7.76 5.15 -1.48
C VAL A 233 9.21 5.52 -1.18
N GLY A 234 10.14 4.59 -1.43
CA GLY A 234 11.55 4.78 -1.08
C GLY A 234 12.23 5.89 -1.89
N TYR A 235 11.96 5.97 -3.20
CA TYR A 235 12.47 7.05 -4.04
C TYR A 235 12.03 8.42 -3.52
N HIS A 236 10.72 8.61 -3.28
CA HIS A 236 10.23 9.91 -2.83
C HIS A 236 10.65 10.24 -1.39
N ALA A 237 10.77 9.24 -0.51
CA ALA A 237 11.30 9.46 0.84
C ALA A 237 12.78 9.89 0.79
N ALA A 238 13.61 9.18 0.04
CA ALA A 238 15.02 9.54 -0.18
C ALA A 238 15.15 10.95 -0.74
N HIS A 239 14.37 11.29 -1.77
CA HIS A 239 14.38 12.59 -2.43
C HIS A 239 14.07 13.75 -1.48
N PHE A 240 13.03 13.62 -0.64
CA PHE A 240 12.69 14.69 0.30
C PHE A 240 13.66 14.78 1.48
N LEU A 241 14.25 13.66 1.92
CA LEU A 241 15.29 13.66 2.94
C LEU A 241 16.59 14.28 2.42
N GLU A 242 17.04 13.91 1.23
CA GLU A 242 18.21 14.49 0.55
C GLU A 242 18.05 16.01 0.37
N LYS A 243 16.87 16.47 -0.09
CA LYS A 243 16.55 17.90 -0.19
C LYS A 243 16.56 18.64 1.15
N ALA A 244 16.38 17.94 2.25
CA ALA A 244 16.45 18.50 3.59
C ALA A 244 17.84 18.37 4.23
N GLY A 245 18.86 17.96 3.46
CA GLY A 245 20.24 17.87 3.89
C GLY A 245 20.65 16.54 4.53
N ALA A 246 19.77 15.53 4.51
CA ALA A 246 20.17 14.19 4.92
C ALA A 246 21.07 13.54 3.86
N ILE A 247 21.97 12.65 4.28
CA ILE A 247 22.96 12.00 3.42
C ILE A 247 22.49 10.56 3.17
N ILE A 248 22.07 10.25 1.95
CA ILE A 248 21.72 8.87 1.57
C ILE A 248 23.01 8.07 1.43
N VAL A 249 23.28 7.12 2.32
CA VAL A 249 24.53 6.34 2.31
C VAL A 249 24.36 4.91 1.81
N GLY A 250 23.12 4.44 1.71
CA GLY A 250 22.84 3.10 1.19
C GLY A 250 21.46 2.96 0.58
N ILE A 251 21.37 2.17 -0.49
CA ILE A 251 20.12 1.82 -1.16
C ILE A 251 20.11 0.30 -1.39
N GLY A 252 19.10 -0.40 -0.87
CA GLY A 252 18.89 -1.83 -1.11
C GLY A 252 17.74 -2.08 -2.07
N GLU A 253 17.85 -3.08 -2.94
CA GLU A 253 16.82 -3.56 -3.85
C GLU A 253 16.76 -5.10 -3.82
N TYR A 254 15.83 -5.69 -4.59
CA TYR A 254 15.66 -7.15 -4.62
C TYR A 254 16.86 -7.91 -5.20
N ASP A 255 17.71 -7.24 -5.97
CA ASP A 255 18.86 -7.79 -6.71
C ASP A 255 20.22 -7.36 -6.15
N GLY A 256 20.26 -6.49 -5.14
CA GLY A 256 21.52 -6.05 -4.55
C GLY A 256 21.40 -4.82 -3.65
N ALA A 257 22.54 -4.26 -3.26
CA ALA A 257 22.59 -3.02 -2.50
C ALA A 257 23.81 -2.17 -2.89
N LEU A 258 23.64 -0.86 -2.83
CA LEU A 258 24.68 0.15 -2.98
C LEU A 258 25.00 0.73 -1.60
N TYR A 259 26.28 1.03 -1.37
CA TYR A 259 26.73 1.70 -0.16
C TYR A 259 27.88 2.66 -0.48
N ASN A 260 27.75 3.90 -0.05
CA ASN A 260 28.83 4.88 -0.06
C ASN A 260 28.78 5.68 1.25
N PRO A 261 29.81 5.59 2.12
CA PRO A 261 29.81 6.34 3.39
C PRO A 261 29.79 7.86 3.19
N ASP A 262 30.25 8.35 2.04
CA ASP A 262 30.31 9.77 1.70
C ASP A 262 29.01 10.29 1.07
N GLY A 263 28.07 9.39 0.76
CA GLY A 263 26.78 9.72 0.16
C GLY A 263 26.60 9.16 -1.26
N LEU A 264 25.34 8.95 -1.61
CA LEU A 264 24.85 8.47 -2.89
C LEU A 264 23.98 9.56 -3.50
N SER A 265 24.27 9.94 -4.75
CA SER A 265 23.42 10.85 -5.52
C SER A 265 22.18 10.08 -5.99
N LEU A 266 21.01 10.48 -5.51
CA LEU A 266 19.76 9.84 -5.91
C LEU A 266 19.47 10.03 -7.40
N GLU A 267 19.81 11.20 -7.95
CA GLU A 267 19.63 11.53 -9.36
C GLU A 267 20.48 10.63 -10.27
N ASP A 268 21.75 10.40 -9.92
CA ASP A 268 22.66 9.56 -10.71
C ASP A 268 22.17 8.11 -10.73
N ILE A 269 21.74 7.60 -9.58
CA ILE A 269 21.24 6.23 -9.45
C ILE A 269 19.97 6.04 -10.28
N VAL A 270 19.04 7.00 -10.23
CA VAL A 270 17.78 6.92 -10.99
C VAL A 270 18.03 7.08 -12.49
N SER A 271 19.00 7.90 -12.89
CA SER A 271 19.39 8.06 -14.29
C SER A 271 20.00 6.76 -14.82
N HIS A 272 20.94 6.16 -14.09
CA HIS A 272 21.54 4.87 -14.45
C HIS A 272 20.49 3.75 -14.60
N ARG A 273 19.52 3.69 -13.67
CA ARG A 273 18.42 2.70 -13.71
C ARG A 273 17.49 2.86 -14.92
N LYS A 274 17.40 4.05 -15.52
CA LYS A 274 16.58 4.26 -16.73
C LYS A 274 17.30 3.86 -18.01
N GLU A 275 18.63 3.89 -18.00
CA GLU A 275 19.49 3.57 -19.14
C GLU A 275 19.78 2.07 -19.26
N THR A 276 19.61 1.31 -18.18
CA THR A 276 19.87 -0.12 -18.07
C THR A 276 18.58 -0.92 -17.93
#